data_AF-A0A971YED5-F1
#
_entry.id   AF-A0A971YED5-F1
#
_cell.length_a   1.000
_cell.length_b   1.000
_cell.length_c   1.000
_cell.angle_alpha   90.00
_cell.angle_beta   90.00
_cell.angle_gamma   90.00
#
_symmetry.space_group_name_H-M   'P 1'
#
loop_
_entity.id
_entity.type
_entity.pdbx_description
1 polymer ?
#
loop_
_entity_poly.entity_id
_entity_poly.type
_entity_poly.pdbx_seq_one_letter_code
_entity_poly.pdbx_strand_id
1 'polypeptide(L)' 'MLNEKFLDEFAAYLTSGQLEEDYGYSAEDRKIEILEYLERFMDLAEEADKVATRLLMPNLGTVFPEQK' A
#
# COMPACT_ATOMS: atom_id res chain seq x y z
N MET A 1 -6.83 13.30 -5.12
CA MET A 1 -8.02 12.61 -4.56
C MET A 1 -7.93 11.18 -5.03
N LEU A 2 -8.11 10.19 -4.16
CA LEU A 2 -8.04 8.78 -4.55
C LEU A 2 -9.07 8.50 -5.66
N ASN A 3 -8.61 8.06 -6.83
CA ASN A 3 -9.46 7.71 -7.97
C ASN A 3 -8.77 6.62 -8.80
N GLU A 4 -9.53 5.96 -9.68
CA GLU A 4 -9.02 4.86 -10.52
C GLU A 4 -7.77 5.28 -11.31
N LYS A 5 -7.79 6.47 -11.92
CA LYS A 5 -6.65 6.97 -12.69
C LYS A 5 -5.36 7.02 -11.86
N PHE A 6 -5.43 7.52 -10.63
CA PHE A 6 -4.27 7.58 -9.74
C PHE A 6 -3.76 6.18 -9.37
N LEU A 7 -4.68 5.24 -9.09
CA LEU A 7 -4.32 3.87 -8.76
C LEU A 7 -3.65 3.18 -9.95
N ASP A 8 -4.16 3.38 -11.16
CA ASP A 8 -3.59 2.84 -12.40
C ASP A 8 -2.19 3.42 -12.68
N GLU A 9 -2.04 4.74 -12.57
CA GLU A 9 -0.75 5.42 -12.77
C GLU A 9 0.28 4.94 -11.75
N PHE A 10 -0.12 4.78 -10.49
CA PHE A 10 0.76 4.29 -9.45
C PHE A 10 1.12 2.81 -9.64
N ALA A 11 0.16 1.95 -9.98
CA ALA A 11 0.42 0.55 -10.30
C ALA A 11 1.35 0.40 -11.51
N ALA A 12 1.17 1.22 -12.54
CA ALA A 12 2.07 1.26 -13.69
C ALA A 12 3.48 1.69 -13.27
N TYR A 13 3.61 2.71 -12.42
CA TYR A 13 4.91 3.14 -11.89
C TYR A 13 5.63 2.02 -11.14
N LEU A 14 4.93 1.28 -10.28
CA LEU A 14 5.48 0.15 -9.52
C LEU A 14 5.87 -1.07 -10.37
N THR A 15 5.28 -1.24 -11.57
CA THR A 15 5.44 -2.48 -12.36
C THR A 15 6.18 -2.29 -13.68
N SER A 16 6.39 -1.04 -14.12
CA SER A 16 7.00 -0.70 -15.41
C SER A 16 8.53 -0.76 -15.43
N GLY A 17 9.18 -0.85 -14.27
CA GLY A 17 10.64 -0.68 -14.14
C GLY A 17 11.08 0.78 -13.97
N GLN A 18 10.17 1.75 -14.13
CA GLN A 18 10.49 3.17 -14.03
C GLN A 18 10.94 3.56 -12.61
N LEU A 19 10.34 2.96 -11.58
CA LEU A 19 10.73 3.19 -10.19
C LEU A 19 12.19 2.77 -9.93
N GLU A 20 12.61 1.62 -10.46
CA GLU A 20 13.97 1.12 -10.34
C GLU A 20 14.99 2.01 -11.06
N GLU A 21 14.62 2.54 -12.23
CA GLU A 21 15.43 3.53 -12.94
C GLU A 21 15.55 4.83 -12.13
N ASP A 22 14.42 5.39 -11.68
CA ASP A 22 14.39 6.61 -10.86
C ASP A 22 15.21 6.44 -9.59
N TYR A 23 15.07 5.30 -8.92
CA TYR A 23 15.89 4.95 -7.76
C TYR A 23 17.37 4.86 -8.14
N GLY A 24 17.72 4.14 -9.20
CA GLY A 24 19.10 3.94 -9.65
C GLY A 24 19.85 5.24 -9.95
N TYR A 25 19.17 6.20 -10.58
CA TYR A 25 19.74 7.50 -10.98
C TYR A 25 19.58 8.60 -9.92
N SER A 26 18.99 8.30 -8.77
CA SER A 26 18.80 9.27 -7.68
C SER A 26 20.01 9.41 -6.76
N ALA A 27 20.13 10.60 -6.16
CA ALA A 27 21.00 10.84 -5.01
C ALA A 27 20.52 10.05 -3.78
N GLU A 28 21.39 9.88 -2.79
CA GLU A 28 21.15 9.01 -1.63
C GLU A 28 19.94 9.45 -0.78
N ASP A 29 19.78 10.75 -0.56
CA ASP A 29 18.62 11.33 0.12
C ASP A 29 17.31 11.00 -0.61
N ARG A 30 17.30 11.14 -1.94
CA ARG A 30 16.13 10.81 -2.76
C ARG A 30 15.85 9.31 -2.78
N LYS A 31 16.87 8.46 -2.75
CA LYS A 31 16.71 7.01 -2.61
C LYS A 31 16.01 6.64 -1.31
N ILE A 32 16.42 7.25 -0.19
CA ILE A 32 15.78 7.05 1.11
C ILE A 32 14.31 7.47 1.05
N GLU A 33 14.03 8.66 0.49
CA GLU A 33 12.66 9.16 0.34
C GLU A 33 11.77 8.20 -0.48
N ILE A 34 12.30 7.65 -1.58
CA ILE A 34 11.57 6.65 -2.38
C ILE A 34 11.22 5.42 -1.53
N LEU A 35 12.17 4.90 -0.75
CA LEU A 35 11.93 3.73 0.11
C LEU A 35 10.90 4.03 1.21
N GLU A 36 10.96 5.22 1.81
CA GLU A 36 9.96 5.66 2.81
C GLU A 36 8.55 5.73 2.22
N TYR A 37 8.40 6.17 0.96
CA TYR A 37 7.10 6.16 0.30
C TYR A 37 6.59 4.75 0.01
N LEU A 38 7.46 3.83 -0.39
CA LEU A 38 7.09 2.43 -0.60
C LEU A 38 6.67 1.79 0.72
N GLU A 39 7.41 2.01 1.81
CA GLU A 39 7.04 1.54 3.15
C GLU A 39 5.67 2.07 3.56
N ARG A 40 5.44 3.37 3.40
CA ARG A 40 4.16 3.99 3.72
C ARG A 40 3.00 3.40 2.91
N PHE A 41 3.24 3.03 1.65
CA PHE A 41 2.23 2.39 0.82
C PHE A 41 1.91 0.96 1.29
N MET A 42 2.92 0.19 1.72
CA MET A 42 2.70 -1.14 2.30
C MET A 42 1.83 -1.06 3.56
N ASP A 43 2.11 -0.12 4.47
CA ASP A 43 1.28 0.10 5.67
C ASP A 43 -0.18 0.40 5.31
N LEU A 44 -0.39 1.25 4.30
CA LEU A 44 -1.73 1.60 3.83
C LEU A 44 -2.44 0.42 3.18
N ALA A 45 -1.72 -0.45 2.47
CA ALA A 45 -2.27 -1.66 1.90
C ALA A 45 -2.72 -2.65 2.98
N GLU A 46 -1.94 -2.80 4.07
CA GLU A 46 -2.34 -3.60 5.22
C GLU A 46 -3.62 -3.07 5.88
N GLU A 47 -3.71 -1.75 6.09
CA GLU A 47 -4.91 -1.14 6.65
C GLU A 47 -6.12 -1.27 5.71
N ALA A 48 -5.91 -1.15 4.39
CA ALA A 48 -6.95 -1.38 3.39
C ALA A 48 -7.48 -2.82 3.44
N ASP A 49 -6.61 -3.82 3.60
CA ASP A 49 -7.01 -5.22 3.75
C ASP A 49 -7.82 -5.46 5.03
N LYS A 50 -7.40 -4.90 6.17
CA LYS A 50 -8.17 -4.96 7.42
C LYS A 50 -9.56 -4.34 7.24
N VAL A 51 -9.65 -3.21 6.55
CA VAL A 51 -10.94 -2.57 6.23
C VAL A 51 -11.77 -3.47 5.32
N ALA A 52 -11.19 -4.00 4.24
CA ALA A 52 -11.88 -4.89 3.31
C ALA A 52 -12.43 -6.14 4.01
N THR A 53 -11.64 -6.76 4.87
CA THR A 53 -12.04 -7.90 5.69
C THR A 53 -13.24 -7.55 6.58
N ARG A 54 -13.23 -6.40 7.26
CA ARG A 54 -14.39 -5.95 8.08
C ARG A 54 -15.64 -5.72 7.25
N LEU A 55 -15.49 -5.19 6.03
CA LEU A 55 -16.62 -4.93 5.13
C LEU A 55 -17.20 -6.22 4.55
N LEU A 56 -16.36 -7.17 4.16
CA LEU A 56 -16.78 -8.47 3.60
C LEU A 56 -17.29 -9.43 4.67
N MET A 57 -16.77 -9.33 5.90
CA MET A 57 -17.08 -10.22 7.02
C MET A 57 -17.51 -9.43 8.27
N PRO A 58 -18.65 -8.72 8.22
CA PRO A 58 -19.07 -7.83 9.30
C PRO A 58 -19.33 -8.53 10.65
N ASN A 59 -19.52 -9.86 10.63
CA ASN A 59 -19.79 -10.69 11.81
C ASN A 59 -18.57 -11.50 12.29
N LEU A 60 -17.37 -11.30 11.73
CA LEU A 60 -16.21 -12.15 12.08
C LEU A 60 -15.87 -12.11 13.59
N GLY A 61 -16.10 -10.96 14.24
CA GLY A 61 -15.91 -10.80 15.69
C GLY A 61 -17.04 -11.34 16.57
N THR A 62 -18.19 -11.75 16.00
CA THR A 62 -19.29 -12.36 16.76
C THR A 62 -19.21 -13.90 16.79
N VAL A 63 -18.44 -14.51 15.89
CA VAL A 63 -18.29 -15.96 15.78
C VAL A 63 -17.23 -16.52 16.74
N PHE A 64 -16.26 -15.70 17.14
CA PHE A 64 -15.23 -16.07 18.12
C PHE A 64 -15.24 -15.08 19.29
N PRO A 65 -16.05 -15.32 20.34
CA PRO A 65 -15.95 -14.53 21.55
C PRO A 65 -14.55 -14.72 22.13
N GLU A 66 -13.85 -13.62 22.43
CA GLU A 66 -12.57 -13.66 23.13
C GLU A 66 -12.70 -14.54 24.37
N GLN A 67 -11.99 -15.67 24.37
CA GLN A 67 -11.84 -16.48 25.58
C GLN A 67 -10.97 -15.66 26.53
N LYS A 68 -11.63 -15.05 27.51
CA LYS A 68 -11.03 -14.38 28.67
C LYS A 68 -9.95 -15.22 29.35
#